data_AF-A0A2T7QFB4-F1
#
_entry.id   AF-A0A2T7QFB4-F1
#
_cell.length_a   1.000
_cell.length_b   1.000
_cell.length_c   1.000
_cell.angle_alpha   90.00
_cell.angle_beta   90.00
_cell.angle_gamma   90.00
#
_symmetry.space_group_name_H-M   'P 1'
#
loop_
_entity.id
_entity.type
_entity.pdbx_description
1 polymer ?
#
loop_
_entity_poly.entity_id
_entity_poly.type
_entity_poly.pdbx_seq_one_letter_code
_entity_poly.pdbx_strand_id
1 'polypeptide(L)'
;MASKYYFFYLEIALRNPKYKYIYAFENVSHIPIQKFIEIFKIDIKKDPRLLDGYFLTRTAYNKHKKYLDQNLPSLEFDIFEYCLRQYSSNDISSVRKLYKKSLME
;
A
#
# COMPACT_ATOMS: atom_id res chain seq x y z
N MET A 1 15.82 -14.19 19.09
CA MET A 1 15.56 -13.41 17.87
C MET A 1 14.30 -12.59 18.10
N ALA A 2 14.37 -11.27 17.97
CA ALA A 2 13.16 -10.44 18.04
C ALA A 2 12.28 -10.75 16.82
N SER A 3 11.01 -11.10 17.06
CA SER A 3 10.04 -11.36 16.00
C SER A 3 9.83 -10.07 15.19
N LYS A 4 10.04 -10.14 13.86
CA LYS A 4 9.68 -9.06 12.95
C LYS A 4 8.25 -9.25 12.48
N TYR A 5 7.46 -8.20 12.63
CA TYR A 5 6.11 -8.12 12.07
C TYR A 5 6.18 -7.42 10.72
N TYR A 6 5.40 -7.91 9.76
CA TYR A 6 5.31 -7.37 8.41
C TYR A 6 3.88 -6.90 8.13
N PHE A 7 3.76 -5.76 7.47
CA PHE A 7 2.49 -5.12 7.17
C PHE A 7 2.49 -4.64 5.73
N PHE A 8 1.33 -4.67 5.10
CA PHE A 8 1.10 -4.10 3.79
C PHE A 8 0.23 -2.87 3.92
N TYR A 9 0.66 -1.80 3.26
CA TYR A 9 -0.04 -0.53 3.26
C TYR A 9 -0.23 -0.03 1.85
N LEU A 10 -1.40 0.56 1.62
CA LEU A 10 -1.65 1.40 0.46
C LEU A 10 -1.31 2.84 0.87
N GLU A 11 -0.19 3.35 0.37
CA GLU A 11 0.16 4.77 0.45
C GLU A 11 -0.77 5.56 -0.48
N ILE A 12 -1.31 6.67 0.00
CA ILE A 12 -2.25 7.53 -0.72
C ILE A 12 -1.61 8.90 -0.89
N ALA A 13 -1.35 9.30 -2.12
CA ALA A 13 -0.78 10.60 -2.49
C ALA A 13 -1.73 11.36 -3.41
N LEU A 14 -1.67 12.70 -3.39
CA LEU A 14 -2.37 13.50 -4.40
C LEU A 14 -1.73 13.30 -5.76
N ARG A 15 -2.54 13.16 -6.81
CA ARG A 15 -2.07 13.07 -8.20
C ARG A 15 -1.47 14.38 -8.72
N ASN A 16 -1.60 15.47 -7.97
CA ASN A 16 -1.06 16.76 -8.35
C ASN A 16 0.46 16.80 -8.11
N PRO A 17 1.30 16.95 -9.16
CA PRO A 17 2.76 16.87 -9.06
C PRO A 17 3.39 17.97 -8.20
N LYS A 18 2.64 19.04 -7.88
CA LYS A 18 3.08 20.08 -6.95
C LYS A 18 3.22 19.55 -5.52
N TYR A 19 2.47 18.52 -5.16
CA TYR A 19 2.45 17.93 -3.83
C TYR A 19 3.07 16.54 -3.89
N LYS A 20 4.16 16.33 -3.15
CA LYS A 20 4.93 15.07 -3.15
C LYS A 20 4.77 14.27 -1.86
N TYR A 21 3.76 14.62 -1.06
CA TYR A 21 3.54 14.03 0.26
C TYR A 21 2.60 12.83 0.17
N ILE A 22 2.83 11.86 1.06
CA ILE A 22 1.84 10.82 1.34
C ILE A 22 0.90 11.37 2.38
N TYR A 23 -0.38 11.48 2.02
CA TYR A 23 -1.40 12.10 2.88
C TYR A 23 -2.07 11.09 3.80
N ALA A 24 -2.13 9.84 3.37
CA ALA A 24 -2.73 8.78 4.14
C ALA A 24 -2.08 7.45 3.79
N PHE A 25 -2.26 6.51 4.71
CA PHE A 25 -1.96 5.11 4.51
C PHE A 25 -3.27 4.36 4.76
N GLU A 26 -3.46 3.21 4.13
CA GLU A 26 -4.53 2.27 4.44
C GLU A 26 -3.93 0.90 4.72
N ASN A 27 -4.23 0.30 5.87
CA ASN A 27 -3.69 -1.03 6.19
C ASN A 27 -4.43 -2.08 5.38
N VAL A 28 -3.71 -2.78 4.53
CA VAL A 28 -4.26 -3.81 3.64
C VAL A 28 -3.71 -5.19 3.98
N SER A 29 -3.14 -5.38 5.17
CA SER A 29 -2.49 -6.62 5.58
C SER A 29 -3.44 -7.82 5.69
N HIS A 30 -4.75 -7.59 5.69
CA HIS A 30 -5.77 -8.65 5.60
C HIS A 30 -5.88 -9.27 4.21
N ILE A 31 -5.36 -8.60 3.17
CA ILE A 31 -5.37 -9.11 1.79
C ILE A 31 -4.21 -10.10 1.62
N PRO A 32 -4.45 -11.31 1.08
CA PRO A 32 -3.40 -12.28 0.83
C PRO A 32 -2.35 -11.78 -0.16
N ILE A 33 -1.06 -12.10 0.08
CA ILE A 33 0.04 -11.66 -0.78
C ILE A 33 -0.14 -12.10 -2.25
N GLN A 34 -0.73 -13.27 -2.49
CA GLN A 34 -1.02 -13.76 -3.85
C GLN A 34 -1.95 -12.80 -4.60
N LYS A 35 -2.89 -12.14 -3.91
CA LYS A 35 -3.76 -11.14 -4.52
C LYS A 35 -3.01 -9.86 -4.84
N PHE A 36 -2.05 -9.46 -4.02
CA PHE A 36 -1.17 -8.34 -4.37
C PHE A 36 -0.32 -8.65 -5.60
N ILE A 37 0.28 -9.84 -5.68
CA ILE A 37 1.06 -10.27 -6.85
C ILE A 37 0.20 -10.20 -8.12
N GLU A 38 -1.04 -10.70 -8.06
CA GLU A 38 -1.99 -10.68 -9.18
C GLU A 38 -2.36 -9.25 -9.60
N ILE A 39 -2.75 -8.39 -8.65
CA ILE A 39 -3.32 -7.06 -8.91
C ILE A 39 -2.23 -6.08 -9.35
N PHE A 40 -1.10 -6.08 -8.64
CA PHE A 40 0.00 -5.13 -8.83
C PHE A 40 1.09 -5.65 -9.79
N LYS A 41 0.94 -6.87 -10.30
CA LYS A 41 1.91 -7.54 -11.20
C LYS A 41 3.32 -7.56 -10.58
N ILE A 42 3.39 -7.93 -9.31
CA ILE A 42 4.62 -7.91 -8.52
C ILE A 42 5.53 -9.05 -8.99
N ASP A 43 6.79 -8.74 -9.26
CA ASP A 43 7.82 -9.76 -9.45
C ASP A 43 8.53 -10.02 -8.12
N ILE A 44 8.03 -10.99 -7.36
CA ILE A 44 8.56 -11.32 -6.02
C ILE A 44 9.97 -11.90 -6.07
N LYS A 45 10.44 -12.38 -7.23
CA LYS A 45 11.83 -12.83 -7.39
C LYS A 45 12.78 -11.64 -7.44
N LYS A 46 12.32 -10.53 -8.03
CA LYS A 46 13.07 -9.29 -8.15
C LYS A 46 12.98 -8.44 -6.89
N ASP A 47 11.80 -8.31 -6.31
CA ASP A 47 11.56 -7.54 -5.09
C ASP A 47 10.75 -8.37 -4.07
N PRO A 48 11.43 -9.23 -3.29
CA PRO A 48 10.78 -10.11 -2.33
C PRO A 48 10.15 -9.36 -1.14
N ARG A 49 10.46 -8.07 -0.97
CA ARG A 49 10.00 -7.24 0.16
C ARG A 49 9.18 -6.03 -0.27
N LEU A 50 8.81 -5.92 -1.54
CA LEU A 50 8.00 -4.82 -2.07
C LEU A 50 8.54 -3.42 -1.68
N LEU A 51 9.86 -3.26 -1.68
CA LEU A 51 10.52 -2.00 -1.32
C LEU A 51 10.35 -0.94 -2.41
N ASP A 52 10.27 -1.36 -3.67
CA ASP A 52 10.15 -0.45 -4.82
C ASP A 52 8.82 0.30 -4.81
N GLY A 53 7.80 -0.29 -4.20
CA GLY A 53 6.43 0.22 -4.18
C GLY A 53 5.73 -0.02 -5.52
N TYR A 54 4.50 -0.50 -5.46
CA TYR A 54 3.74 -0.87 -6.64
C TYR A 54 2.49 -0.02 -6.78
N PHE A 55 2.41 0.76 -7.85
CA PHE A 55 1.25 1.61 -8.10
C PHE A 55 0.02 0.78 -8.53
N LEU A 56 -1.11 1.07 -7.90
CA LEU A 56 -2.40 0.58 -8.36
C LEU A 56 -2.84 1.44 -9.54
N THR A 57 -2.80 0.87 -10.75
CA THR A 57 -3.31 1.56 -11.94
C THR A 57 -4.82 1.44 -12.05
N ARG A 58 -5.48 2.42 -12.68
CA ARG A 58 -6.94 2.36 -12.98
C ARG A 58 -7.30 1.09 -13.77
N THR A 59 -6.43 0.66 -14.68
CA THR A 59 -6.61 -0.59 -15.45
C THR A 59 -6.59 -1.82 -14.55
N ALA A 60 -5.62 -1.92 -13.63
CA ALA A 60 -5.55 -3.01 -12.67
C ALA A 60 -6.78 -3.00 -11.74
N TYR A 61 -7.17 -1.82 -11.25
CA TYR A 61 -8.37 -1.67 -10.43
C TYR A 61 -9.61 -2.19 -11.14
N ASN A 62 -9.86 -1.75 -12.37
CA ASN A 62 -11.03 -2.17 -13.14
C ASN A 62 -11.07 -3.68 -13.38
N LYS A 63 -9.91 -4.30 -13.64
CA LYS A 63 -9.81 -5.76 -13.82
C LYS A 63 -10.19 -6.54 -12.55
N HIS A 64 -9.90 -5.99 -11.37
CA HIS A 64 -10.12 -6.63 -10.08
C HIS A 64 -11.19 -5.93 -9.22
N LYS A 65 -12.06 -5.12 -9.85
CA LYS A 65 -12.96 -4.17 -9.18
C LYS A 65 -13.79 -4.81 -8.07
N LYS A 66 -14.48 -5.93 -8.36
CA LYS A 66 -15.33 -6.61 -7.38
C LYS A 66 -14.57 -6.99 -6.11
N TYR A 67 -13.33 -7.45 -6.24
CA TYR A 67 -12.52 -7.84 -5.09
C TYR A 67 -12.04 -6.62 -4.32
N LEU A 68 -11.57 -5.60 -5.03
CA LEU A 68 -11.06 -4.37 -4.41
C LEU A 68 -12.18 -3.60 -3.69
N ASP A 69 -13.36 -3.45 -4.30
CA ASP A 69 -14.54 -2.80 -3.69
C ASP A 69 -15.00 -3.48 -2.39
N GLN A 70 -14.73 -4.79 -2.24
CA GLN A 70 -15.07 -5.56 -1.04
C GLN A 70 -14.03 -5.47 0.07
N ASN A 71 -12.78 -5.16 -0.27
CA ASN A 71 -11.64 -5.27 0.66
C ASN A 71 -10.94 -3.94 0.93
N LEU A 72 -11.21 -2.91 0.14
CA LEU A 72 -10.62 -1.57 0.24
C LEU A 72 -11.74 -0.52 0.33
N PRO A 73 -11.43 0.66 0.91
CA PRO A 73 -12.30 1.82 0.79
C PRO A 73 -12.45 2.26 -0.68
N SER A 74 -13.47 3.07 -0.95
CA SER A 74 -13.68 3.67 -2.27
C SER A 74 -12.43 4.44 -2.72
N LEU A 75 -11.96 4.13 -3.93
CA LEU A 75 -10.73 4.69 -4.49
C LEU A 75 -11.05 5.75 -5.54
N GLU A 76 -10.65 7.00 -5.29
CA GLU A 76 -10.83 8.13 -6.18
C GLU A 76 -9.57 8.38 -7.04
N PHE A 77 -9.45 7.67 -8.16
CA PHE A 77 -8.29 7.74 -9.08
C PHE A 77 -8.15 9.07 -9.85
N ASP A 78 -9.17 9.93 -9.82
CA ASP A 78 -9.09 11.28 -10.39
C ASP A 78 -8.36 12.26 -9.44
N ILE A 79 -8.31 11.93 -8.14
CA ILE A 79 -7.72 12.78 -7.10
C ILE A 79 -6.40 12.19 -6.59
N PHE A 80 -6.36 10.89 -6.38
CA PHE A 80 -5.27 10.22 -5.68
C PHE A 80 -4.54 9.18 -6.52
N GLU A 81 -3.27 8.97 -6.17
CA GLU A 81 -2.46 7.85 -6.55
C GLU A 81 -2.28 6.90 -5.35
N TYR A 82 -2.22 5.61 -5.65
CA TYR A 82 -2.19 4.56 -4.64
C TYR A 82 -0.98 3.67 -4.88
N CYS A 83 -0.15 3.47 -3.86
CA CYS A 83 1.06 2.66 -3.96
C CYS A 83 1.10 1.61 -2.84
N LEU A 84 1.23 0.34 -3.20
CA LEU A 84 1.40 -0.74 -2.25
C LEU A 84 2.87 -0.85 -1.82
N ARG A 85 3.12 -0.82 -0.51
CA ARG A 85 4.43 -1.12 0.09
C ARG A 85 4.33 -2.08 1.26
N GLN A 86 5.41 -2.81 1.50
CA GLN A 86 5.59 -3.59 2.72
C GLN A 86 6.41 -2.79 3.75
N TYR A 87 5.99 -2.86 5.00
CA TYR A 87 6.69 -2.29 6.14
C TYR A 87 7.02 -3.39 7.13
N SER A 88 8.07 -3.18 7.93
CA SER A 88 8.42 -4.11 9.01
C SER A 88 8.64 -3.36 10.32
N SER A 89 8.31 -4.01 11.42
CA SER A 89 8.58 -3.49 12.77
C SER A 89 8.90 -4.59 13.75
N ASN A 90 9.65 -4.25 14.80
CA ASN A 90 9.92 -5.15 15.93
C ASN A 90 8.78 -5.14 16.97
N ASP A 91 7.81 -4.23 16.85
CA ASP A 91 6.66 -4.14 17.74
C ASP A 91 5.39 -3.89 16.92
N ILE A 92 4.39 -4.74 17.11
CA ILE A 92 3.09 -4.72 16.42
C ILE A 92 2.36 -3.37 16.60
N SER A 93 2.59 -2.67 17.71
CA SER A 93 1.97 -1.37 18.00
C SER A 93 2.64 -0.20 17.25
N SER A 94 3.88 -0.39 16.77
CA SER A 94 4.68 0.64 16.08
C SER A 94 4.11 1.03 14.72
N VAL A 95 3.27 0.17 14.16
CA VAL A 95 2.61 0.40 12.88
C VAL A 95 1.78 1.68 12.90
N ARG A 96 1.10 1.95 14.03
CA ARG A 96 0.38 3.22 14.24
C ARG A 96 1.31 4.42 14.43
N LYS A 97 2.57 4.19 14.79
CA LYS A 97 3.58 5.26 14.97
C LYS A 97 4.17 5.71 13.64
N LEU A 98 4.27 4.82 12.65
CA LEU A 98 4.69 5.19 11.28
C LEU A 98 3.75 6.25 10.69
N TYR A 99 2.43 6.10 10.87
CA TYR A 99 1.42 7.11 10.49
C TYR A 99 1.71 8.51 11.03
N LYS A 100 2.17 8.61 12.29
CA LYS A 100 2.39 9.92 12.92
C LYS A 100 3.67 10.58 12.43
N LYS A 101 4.72 9.82 12.12
CA LYS A 101 5.99 10.39 11.68
C LYS A 101 5.94 10.92 10.26
N SER A 102 5.32 10.19 9.33
CA SER A 102 5.20 10.61 7.92
C SER A 102 4.26 11.82 7.71
N LEU A 103 3.34 12.09 8.65
CA LEU A 103 2.49 13.29 8.64
C LEU A 103 3.17 14.53 9.27
N MET A 104 4.31 14.35 9.95
CA MET A 104 5.02 15.42 10.67
C MET A 104 6.34 15.83 9.99
N GLU A 105 6.63 15.27 8.82
CA GLU A 105 7.75 15.62 7.91
C GLU A 105 7.19 16.21 6.60
#